data_AF-A0A806L984-F1
#
_entry.id   AF-A0A806L984-F1
#
_cell.length_a   1.000
_cell.length_b   1.000
_cell.length_c   1.000
_cell.angle_alpha   90.00
_cell.angle_beta   90.00
_cell.angle_gamma   90.00
#
_symmetry.space_group_name_H-M   'P 1'
#
loop_
_entity.id
_entity.type
_entity.pdbx_description
1 polymer ?
#
loop_
_entity_poly.entity_id
_entity_poly.type
_entity_poly.pdbx_seq_one_letter_code
_entity_poly.pdbx_strand_id
1 'polypeptide(L)'
;MPKVTPHQLTIAQASIGDIYASLEQTLFKMFIDRLTNHGAFPLDEDHMLQWQAEQLNKLHLVNESTIEEVSKATGIAQAKLVALFKDFGIAIANDEYSRLAKDTGKDISPGTDVDQLLNGYLKQTFLDLNNNVNQTLITTNYGQNAALRTYQQIVKETTAQVITGLKTPARALADTIYKWRDQGIQTVLTDKGTHAWSLESYARMVITNTSGRAFQAVRDQAADDYGIDTFVMSSHPASRAACAPIQGTTVTTRYQSFRSDVSGEWFESLYHHGYGEPGGTFGINCRHQKWGYVPGANTNSFTQFDPEQAIANGNVQQQQRALERRVRKYKANAALANKMQDDQGQQHYQQLIKNNQAALRQLVKDHDFLARDYSREKSFM
;
A
#
# COMPACT_ATOMS: atom_id res chain seq x y z
N MET A 1 -22.97 16.44 1.74
CA MET A 1 -22.01 15.72 0.85
C MET A 1 -22.45 14.26 0.75
N PRO A 2 -22.19 13.53 -0.34
CA PRO A 2 -22.49 12.10 -0.41
C PRO A 2 -21.69 11.32 0.63
N LYS A 3 -22.32 10.30 1.25
CA LYS A 3 -21.70 9.44 2.27
C LYS A 3 -20.48 8.73 1.70
N VAL A 4 -19.35 8.81 2.40
CA VAL A 4 -18.10 8.15 2.00
C VAL A 4 -18.20 6.65 2.26
N THR A 5 -18.09 5.84 1.22
CA THR A 5 -18.12 4.38 1.33
C THR A 5 -16.72 3.79 1.57
N PRO A 6 -16.61 2.63 2.26
CA PRO A 6 -15.33 1.91 2.39
C PRO A 6 -14.67 1.56 1.05
N HIS A 7 -15.50 1.33 0.01
CA HIS A 7 -15.02 1.04 -1.33
C HIS A 7 -14.35 2.27 -1.97
N GLN A 8 -14.98 3.44 -1.89
CA GLN A 8 -14.40 4.69 -2.39
C GLN A 8 -13.07 5.03 -1.70
N LEU A 9 -12.99 4.84 -0.37
CA LEU A 9 -11.74 5.01 0.38
C LEU A 9 -10.64 4.08 -0.11
N THR A 10 -10.98 2.80 -0.32
CA THR A 10 -10.03 1.81 -0.82
C THR A 10 -9.50 2.19 -2.20
N ILE A 11 -10.36 2.69 -3.10
CA ILE A 11 -9.95 3.19 -4.42
C ILE A 11 -9.05 4.41 -4.29
N ALA A 12 -9.42 5.38 -3.46
CA ALA A 12 -8.64 6.60 -3.25
C ALA A 12 -7.23 6.27 -2.73
N GLN A 13 -7.13 5.46 -1.67
CA GLN A 13 -5.86 4.97 -1.12
C GLN A 13 -5.02 4.23 -2.17
N ALA A 14 -5.64 3.31 -2.92
CA ALA A 14 -4.95 2.56 -3.97
C ALA A 14 -4.37 3.51 -5.01
N SER A 15 -5.15 4.48 -5.48
CA SER A 15 -4.74 5.43 -6.52
C SER A 15 -3.52 6.28 -6.16
N ILE A 16 -3.28 6.53 -4.86
CA ILE A 16 -2.09 7.26 -4.39
C ILE A 16 -0.88 6.32 -4.39
N GLY A 17 -1.05 5.10 -3.88
CA GLY A 17 0.01 4.09 -3.95
C GLY A 17 0.43 3.74 -5.39
N ASP A 18 -0.52 3.83 -6.32
CA ASP A 18 -0.31 3.59 -7.75
C ASP A 18 0.63 4.63 -8.38
N ILE A 19 0.72 5.84 -7.83
CA ILE A 19 1.67 6.87 -8.28
C ILE A 19 3.11 6.39 -8.08
N TYR A 20 3.42 5.80 -6.92
CA TYR A 20 4.76 5.30 -6.62
C TYR A 20 5.09 4.02 -7.40
N ALA A 21 4.09 3.17 -7.64
CA ALA A 21 4.24 2.02 -8.55
C ALA A 21 4.56 2.46 -9.99
N SER A 22 3.89 3.53 -10.46
CA SER A 22 4.12 4.14 -11.76
C SER A 22 5.49 4.79 -11.85
N LEU A 23 5.89 5.57 -10.83
CA LEU A 23 7.24 6.15 -10.72
C LEU A 23 8.32 5.08 -10.86
N GLU A 24 8.23 3.99 -10.10
CA GLU A 24 9.19 2.90 -10.17
C GLU A 24 9.24 2.30 -11.58
N GLN A 25 8.09 2.06 -12.21
CA GLN A 25 8.03 1.55 -13.58
C GLN A 25 8.66 2.52 -14.59
N THR A 26 8.42 3.83 -14.45
CA THR A 26 9.00 4.87 -15.30
C THR A 26 10.52 4.92 -15.16
N LEU A 27 11.06 4.80 -13.94
CA LEU A 27 12.50 4.74 -13.71
C LEU A 27 13.14 3.54 -14.41
N PHE A 28 12.54 2.35 -14.35
CA PHE A 28 13.02 1.18 -15.11
C PHE A 28 12.96 1.38 -16.63
N LYS A 29 11.91 2.03 -17.15
CA LYS A 29 11.82 2.39 -18.58
C LYS A 29 12.98 3.32 -18.96
N MET A 30 13.25 4.34 -18.14
CA MET A 30 14.36 5.27 -18.36
C MET A 30 15.72 4.58 -18.29
N PHE A 31 15.88 3.61 -17.39
CA PHE A 31 17.11 2.79 -17.33
C PHE A 31 17.29 2.03 -18.64
N ILE A 32 16.25 1.36 -19.14
CA ILE A 32 16.31 0.65 -20.43
C ILE A 32 16.74 1.60 -21.55
N ASP A 33 16.10 2.76 -21.70
CA ASP A 33 16.44 3.71 -22.76
C ASP A 33 17.93 4.07 -22.75
N ARG A 34 18.46 4.38 -21.56
CA ARG A 34 19.88 4.71 -21.34
C ARG A 34 20.81 3.55 -21.65
N LEU A 35 20.44 2.34 -21.23
CA LEU A 35 21.30 1.16 -21.36
C LEU A 35 21.32 0.59 -22.78
N THR A 36 20.28 0.80 -23.59
CA THR A 36 20.19 0.26 -24.95
C THR A 36 20.62 1.21 -26.06
N ASN A 37 20.41 2.53 -25.91
CA ASN A 37 20.49 3.47 -27.05
C ASN A 37 21.38 4.70 -26.84
N HIS A 38 22.13 4.79 -25.73
CA HIS A 38 22.84 6.02 -25.39
C HIS A 38 24.31 5.80 -25.06
N GLY A 39 25.17 5.83 -26.09
CA GLY A 39 26.61 5.89 -25.89
C GLY A 39 27.51 5.86 -27.11
N ALA A 40 28.77 6.16 -26.87
CA ALA A 40 29.86 5.95 -27.83
C ALA A 40 30.18 4.46 -27.98
N PHE A 41 29.89 3.65 -26.96
CA PHE A 41 30.12 2.21 -26.98
C PHE A 41 28.80 1.44 -26.98
N PRO A 42 28.59 0.54 -27.96
CA PRO A 42 27.40 -0.31 -28.01
C PRO A 42 27.39 -1.35 -26.88
N LEU A 43 26.19 -1.89 -26.59
CA LEU A 43 26.03 -3.05 -25.72
C LEU A 43 26.38 -4.33 -26.51
N ASP A 44 27.67 -4.62 -26.64
CA ASP A 44 28.19 -5.83 -27.29
C ASP A 44 29.35 -6.46 -26.51
N GLU A 45 29.74 -7.68 -26.90
CA GLU A 45 30.77 -8.46 -26.20
C GLU A 45 32.15 -7.78 -26.23
N ASP A 46 32.49 -7.08 -27.32
CA ASP A 46 33.80 -6.47 -27.54
C ASP A 46 34.01 -5.19 -26.72
N HIS A 47 32.93 -4.50 -26.36
CA HIS A 47 32.97 -3.19 -25.71
C HIS A 47 32.39 -3.17 -24.29
N MET A 48 32.12 -4.33 -23.67
CA MET A 48 31.40 -4.39 -22.38
C MET A 48 32.02 -3.55 -21.25
N LEU A 49 33.35 -3.45 -21.17
CA LEU A 49 34.02 -2.65 -20.13
C LEU A 49 33.95 -1.15 -20.43
N GLN A 50 34.07 -0.77 -21.70
CA GLN A 50 33.91 0.62 -22.16
C GLN A 50 32.46 1.08 -22.00
N TRP A 51 31.50 0.23 -22.36
CA TRP A 51 30.08 0.44 -22.12
C TRP A 51 29.83 0.63 -20.62
N GLN A 52 30.35 -0.26 -19.76
CA GLN A 52 30.20 -0.13 -18.31
C GLN A 52 30.74 1.21 -17.80
N ALA A 53 31.96 1.58 -18.19
CA ALA A 53 32.58 2.83 -17.77
C ALA A 53 31.76 4.05 -18.22
N GLU A 54 31.26 4.03 -19.46
CA GLU A 54 30.42 5.08 -20.01
C GLU A 54 29.10 5.22 -19.23
N GLN A 55 28.40 4.12 -18.96
CA GLN A 55 27.14 4.16 -18.22
C GLN A 55 27.32 4.65 -16.79
N LEU A 56 28.44 4.30 -16.14
CA LEU A 56 28.78 4.80 -14.80
C LEU A 56 29.17 6.29 -14.81
N ASN A 57 29.80 6.79 -15.89
CA ASN A 57 30.10 8.22 -16.03
C ASN A 57 28.83 9.06 -16.26
N LYS A 58 27.74 8.45 -16.75
CA LYS A 58 26.44 9.09 -17.01
C LYS A 58 25.46 9.08 -15.82
N LEU A 59 25.91 8.71 -14.62
CA LEU A 59 25.05 8.66 -13.42
C LEU A 59 24.38 10.01 -13.08
N HIS A 60 25.04 11.13 -13.38
CA HIS A 60 24.47 12.46 -13.18
C HIS A 60 23.20 12.67 -14.01
N LEU A 61 23.17 12.21 -15.26
CA LEU A 61 21.99 12.29 -16.13
C LEU A 61 20.84 11.40 -15.62
N VAL A 62 21.16 10.22 -15.08
CA VAL A 62 20.18 9.34 -14.45
C VAL A 62 19.58 10.03 -13.22
N ASN A 63 20.41 10.71 -12.43
CA ASN A 63 19.99 11.44 -11.24
C ASN A 63 19.05 12.60 -11.59
N GLU A 64 19.41 13.44 -12.57
CA GLU A 64 18.60 14.56 -13.03
C GLU A 64 17.21 14.11 -13.47
N SER A 65 17.12 13.11 -14.34
CA SER A 65 15.82 12.59 -14.77
C SER A 65 15.04 11.91 -13.64
N THR A 66 15.72 11.28 -12.68
CA THR A 66 15.07 10.71 -11.49
C THR A 66 14.42 11.81 -10.64
N ILE A 67 15.12 12.93 -10.43
CA ILE A 67 14.60 14.08 -9.68
C ILE A 67 13.34 14.64 -10.34
N GLU A 68 13.32 14.75 -11.68
CA GLU A 68 12.15 15.22 -12.42
C GLU A 68 10.93 14.32 -12.22
N GLU A 69 11.10 13.00 -12.35
CA GLU A 69 10.00 12.04 -12.18
C GLU A 69 9.49 11.98 -10.73
N VAL A 70 10.40 12.06 -9.75
CA VAL A 70 10.04 12.14 -8.33
C VAL A 70 9.26 13.41 -8.02
N SER A 71 9.65 14.55 -8.60
CA SER A 71 8.97 15.84 -8.43
C SER A 71 7.52 15.76 -8.96
N LYS A 72 7.33 15.23 -10.18
CA LYS A 72 5.99 15.00 -10.77
C LYS A 72 5.14 14.09 -9.89
N ALA A 73 5.68 12.94 -9.49
CA ALA A 73 4.99 11.98 -8.64
C ALA A 73 4.59 12.58 -7.29
N THR A 74 5.50 13.32 -6.65
CA THR A 74 5.27 13.95 -5.34
C THR A 74 4.18 15.02 -5.43
N GLY A 75 4.17 15.86 -6.47
CA GLY A 75 3.13 16.86 -6.66
C GLY A 75 1.73 16.26 -6.81
N ILE A 76 1.59 15.18 -7.61
CA ILE A 76 0.32 14.47 -7.78
C ILE A 76 -0.11 13.78 -6.48
N ALA A 77 0.83 13.13 -5.78
CA ALA A 77 0.56 12.46 -4.51
C ALA A 77 0.11 13.47 -3.45
N GLN A 78 0.72 14.65 -3.39
CA GLN A 78 0.36 15.71 -2.46
C GLN A 78 -1.08 16.18 -2.64
N ALA A 79 -1.49 16.49 -3.87
CA ALA A 79 -2.87 16.90 -4.14
C ALA A 79 -3.88 15.82 -3.72
N LYS A 80 -3.61 14.55 -4.04
CA LYS A 80 -4.51 13.44 -3.67
C LYS A 80 -4.53 13.15 -2.18
N LEU A 81 -3.40 13.30 -1.47
CA LEU A 81 -3.35 13.14 -0.03
C LEU A 81 -4.14 14.24 0.67
N VAL A 82 -4.02 15.49 0.22
CA VAL A 82 -4.85 16.58 0.75
C VAL A 82 -6.34 16.26 0.57
N ALA A 83 -6.77 15.82 -0.62
CA ALA A 83 -8.16 15.42 -0.85
C ALA A 83 -8.58 14.22 0.02
N LEU A 84 -7.74 13.20 0.16
CA LEU A 84 -8.02 12.03 0.98
C LEU A 84 -8.21 12.41 2.46
N PHE A 85 -7.35 13.23 3.04
CA PHE A 85 -7.46 13.57 4.46
C PHE A 85 -8.50 14.66 4.72
N LYS A 86 -8.56 15.71 3.91
CA LYS A 86 -9.48 16.82 4.14
C LYS A 86 -10.89 16.51 3.68
N ASP A 87 -11.08 16.12 2.42
CA ASP A 87 -12.43 15.96 1.87
C ASP A 87 -13.11 14.72 2.46
N PHE A 88 -12.44 13.56 2.44
CA PHE A 88 -13.02 12.33 2.98
C PHE A 88 -13.04 12.34 4.51
N GLY A 89 -12.01 12.89 5.16
CA GLY A 89 -11.94 12.97 6.62
C GLY A 89 -13.07 13.83 7.20
N ILE A 90 -13.30 15.02 6.62
CA ILE A 90 -14.39 15.91 7.06
C ILE A 90 -15.75 15.29 6.76
N ALA A 91 -15.94 14.66 5.60
CA ALA A 91 -17.20 13.96 5.30
C ALA A 91 -17.49 12.82 6.30
N ILE A 92 -16.46 12.05 6.66
CA ILE A 92 -16.56 11.00 7.68
C ILE A 92 -16.89 11.58 9.06
N ALA A 93 -16.27 12.70 9.44
CA ALA A 93 -16.59 13.40 10.68
C ALA A 93 -18.06 13.78 10.70
N ASN A 94 -18.51 14.53 9.70
CA ASN A 94 -19.89 15.02 9.60
C ASN A 94 -20.91 13.88 9.66
N ASP A 95 -20.64 12.77 8.98
CA ASP A 95 -21.49 11.57 9.01
C ASP A 95 -21.58 10.97 10.42
N GLU A 96 -20.48 10.92 11.17
CA GLU A 96 -20.45 10.36 12.51
C GLU A 96 -21.13 11.26 13.53
N TYR A 97 -20.84 12.57 13.54
CA TYR A 97 -21.53 13.53 14.42
C TYR A 97 -23.04 13.54 14.14
N SER A 98 -23.44 13.52 12.87
CA SER A 98 -24.87 13.44 12.49
C SER A 98 -25.54 12.15 12.97
N ARG A 99 -24.80 11.03 13.05
CA ARG A 99 -25.31 9.77 13.56
C ARG A 99 -25.46 9.82 15.08
N LEU A 100 -24.42 10.26 15.78
CA LEU A 100 -24.43 10.39 17.24
C LEU A 100 -25.48 11.38 17.72
N ALA A 101 -25.70 12.48 16.99
CA ALA A 101 -26.76 13.43 17.30
C ALA A 101 -28.16 12.80 17.32
N LYS A 102 -28.43 11.89 16.39
CA LYS A 102 -29.69 11.13 16.34
C LYS A 102 -29.78 10.11 17.47
N ASP A 103 -28.68 9.44 17.76
CA ASP A 103 -28.63 8.36 18.75
C ASP A 103 -28.73 8.89 20.19
N THR A 104 -28.20 10.09 20.47
CA THR A 104 -28.21 10.69 21.83
C THR A 104 -29.22 11.82 22.00
N GLY A 105 -29.80 12.35 20.92
CA GLY A 105 -30.64 13.55 20.95
C GLY A 105 -29.88 14.85 21.29
N LYS A 106 -28.55 14.85 21.20
CA LYS A 106 -27.70 16.03 21.48
C LYS A 106 -27.09 16.53 20.17
N ASP A 107 -27.23 17.81 19.88
CA ASP A 107 -26.65 18.41 18.69
C ASP A 107 -25.25 18.97 19.00
N ILE A 108 -24.20 18.20 18.70
CA ILE A 108 -22.80 18.61 18.80
C ILE A 108 -22.26 18.66 17.37
N SER A 109 -21.61 19.76 17.03
CA SER A 109 -20.95 19.92 15.72
C SER A 109 -19.45 19.64 15.83
N PRO A 110 -18.80 19.14 14.77
CA PRO A 110 -17.36 18.95 14.75
C PRO A 110 -16.61 20.24 15.08
N GLY A 111 -15.72 20.17 16.08
CA GLY A 111 -14.86 21.28 16.48
C GLY A 111 -13.59 21.40 15.62
N THR A 112 -12.74 22.39 15.94
CA THR A 112 -11.45 22.60 15.27
C THR A 112 -10.49 21.42 15.45
N ASP A 113 -10.70 20.59 16.48
CA ASP A 113 -9.83 19.47 16.81
C ASP A 113 -9.86 18.39 15.73
N VAL A 114 -10.99 18.21 15.03
CA VAL A 114 -11.10 17.31 13.87
C VAL A 114 -10.16 17.75 12.74
N ASP A 115 -10.14 19.05 12.43
CA ASP A 115 -9.25 19.61 11.41
C ASP A 115 -7.79 19.49 11.82
N GLN A 116 -7.47 19.77 13.09
CA GLN A 116 -6.11 19.63 13.60
C GLN A 116 -5.62 18.17 13.54
N LEU A 117 -6.48 17.22 13.90
CA LEU A 117 -6.22 15.78 13.85
C LEU A 117 -5.92 15.34 12.41
N LEU A 118 -6.79 15.68 11.47
CA LEU A 118 -6.62 15.34 10.04
C LEU A 118 -5.35 15.98 9.46
N ASN A 119 -5.05 17.24 9.79
CA ASN A 119 -3.82 17.90 9.38
C ASN A 119 -2.57 17.24 10.00
N GLY A 120 -2.66 16.76 11.24
CA GLY A 120 -1.60 16.00 11.91
C GLY A 120 -1.25 14.71 11.16
N TYR A 121 -2.25 13.89 10.84
CA TYR A 121 -2.05 12.67 10.06
C TYR A 121 -1.59 12.93 8.62
N LEU A 122 -2.10 13.98 7.97
CA LEU A 122 -1.64 14.40 6.66
C LEU A 122 -0.16 14.78 6.69
N LYS A 123 0.26 15.60 7.66
CA LYS A 123 1.66 16.00 7.86
C LYS A 123 2.55 14.79 8.14
N GLN A 124 2.12 13.87 9.00
CA GLN A 124 2.84 12.63 9.26
C GLN A 124 3.03 11.82 7.98
N THR A 125 1.96 11.64 7.19
CA THR A 125 2.02 10.90 5.93
C THR A 125 3.01 11.53 4.95
N PHE A 126 3.03 12.87 4.85
CA PHE A 126 4.02 13.55 4.03
C PHE A 126 5.44 13.37 4.52
N LEU A 127 5.68 13.49 5.82
CA LEU A 127 7.02 13.29 6.40
C LEU A 127 7.51 11.86 6.15
N ASP A 128 6.65 10.87 6.35
CA ASP A 128 7.00 9.46 6.16
C ASP A 128 7.34 9.16 4.69
N LEU A 129 6.55 9.65 3.74
CA LEU A 129 6.83 9.49 2.31
C LEU A 129 8.07 10.28 1.89
N ASN A 130 8.23 11.52 2.37
CA ASN A 130 9.38 12.34 2.00
C ASN A 130 10.69 11.72 2.51
N ASN A 131 10.77 11.37 3.79
CA ASN A 131 12.00 10.91 4.41
C ASN A 131 12.42 9.53 3.92
N ASN A 132 11.45 8.64 3.69
CA ASN A 132 11.74 7.22 3.44
C ASN A 132 11.56 6.79 1.99
N VAL A 133 10.97 7.64 1.15
CA VAL A 133 10.76 7.36 -0.29
C VAL A 133 11.44 8.46 -1.10
N ASN A 134 10.92 9.69 -1.07
CA ASN A 134 11.34 10.75 -2.00
C ASN A 134 12.82 11.14 -1.81
N GLN A 135 13.26 11.38 -0.58
CA GLN A 135 14.66 11.74 -0.27
C GLN A 135 15.65 10.65 -0.66
N THR A 136 15.23 9.37 -0.58
CA THR A 136 16.08 8.24 -1.00
C THR A 136 16.34 8.22 -2.50
N LEU A 137 15.53 8.92 -3.30
CA LEU A 137 15.65 8.98 -4.76
C LEU A 137 16.31 10.26 -5.27
N ILE A 138 16.32 11.34 -4.48
CA ILE A 138 16.85 12.65 -4.91
C ILE A 138 18.14 13.05 -4.18
N THR A 139 18.60 12.24 -3.22
CA THR A 139 19.88 12.49 -2.55
C THR A 139 21.03 12.49 -3.55
N THR A 140 21.93 13.48 -3.40
CA THR A 140 23.14 13.61 -4.21
C THR A 140 24.24 12.64 -3.80
N ASN A 141 24.08 11.95 -2.66
CA ASN A 141 24.95 10.85 -2.30
C ASN A 141 24.59 9.61 -3.12
N TYR A 142 25.31 9.37 -4.21
CA TYR A 142 25.04 8.26 -5.13
C TYR A 142 25.09 6.88 -4.47
N GLY A 143 25.88 6.72 -3.40
CA GLY A 143 25.92 5.48 -2.61
C GLY A 143 24.68 5.23 -1.77
N GLN A 144 23.83 6.24 -1.58
CA GLN A 144 22.57 6.18 -0.82
C GLN A 144 21.34 6.42 -1.70
N ASN A 145 21.53 6.89 -2.94
CA ASN A 145 20.46 7.10 -3.89
C ASN A 145 19.95 5.76 -4.42
N ALA A 146 18.72 5.40 -4.07
CA ALA A 146 18.12 4.10 -4.37
C ALA A 146 18.02 3.82 -5.88
N ALA A 147 17.66 4.82 -6.68
CA ALA A 147 17.56 4.69 -8.13
C ALA A 147 18.95 4.50 -8.76
N LEU A 148 19.94 5.31 -8.36
CA LEU A 148 21.30 5.20 -8.89
C LEU A 148 21.98 3.89 -8.48
N ARG A 149 21.80 3.44 -7.24
CA ARG A 149 22.30 2.12 -6.80
C ARG A 149 21.71 1.01 -7.65
N THR A 150 20.41 1.04 -7.91
CA THR A 150 19.73 0.05 -8.75
C THR A 150 20.30 0.08 -10.17
N TYR A 151 20.45 1.26 -10.77
CA TYR A 151 21.06 1.44 -12.09
C TYR A 151 22.49 0.89 -12.15
N GLN A 152 23.33 1.25 -11.18
CA GLN A 152 24.71 0.77 -11.08
C GLN A 152 24.80 -0.76 -10.97
N GLN A 153 23.89 -1.38 -10.21
CA GLN A 153 23.87 -2.83 -10.10
C GLN A 153 23.41 -3.50 -11.38
N ILE A 154 22.43 -2.92 -12.08
CA ILE A 154 22.03 -3.42 -13.41
C ILE A 154 23.23 -3.41 -14.36
N VAL A 155 23.97 -2.30 -14.42
CA VAL A 155 25.17 -2.18 -15.26
C VAL A 155 26.21 -3.25 -14.88
N LYS A 156 26.57 -3.33 -13.59
CA LYS A 156 27.62 -4.26 -13.11
C LYS A 156 27.26 -5.73 -13.33
N GLU A 157 26.03 -6.13 -13.00
CA GLU A 157 25.58 -7.51 -13.13
C GLU A 157 25.41 -7.92 -14.61
N THR A 158 24.99 -6.99 -15.47
CA THR A 158 24.93 -7.21 -16.91
C THR A 158 26.34 -7.45 -17.46
N THR A 159 27.30 -6.57 -17.15
CA THR A 159 28.69 -6.72 -17.59
C THR A 159 29.31 -8.02 -17.12
N ALA A 160 29.10 -8.40 -15.85
CA ALA A 160 29.61 -9.66 -15.32
C ALA A 160 29.05 -10.89 -16.08
N GLN A 161 27.75 -10.90 -16.40
CA GLN A 161 27.12 -12.01 -17.13
C GLN A 161 27.64 -12.15 -18.57
N VAL A 162 27.98 -11.04 -19.22
CA VAL A 162 28.52 -11.06 -20.59
C VAL A 162 29.99 -11.48 -20.59
N ILE A 163 30.83 -10.88 -19.74
CA ILE A 163 32.28 -11.19 -19.68
C ILE A 163 32.54 -12.65 -19.32
N THR A 164 31.66 -13.26 -18.51
CA THR A 164 31.76 -14.67 -18.16
C THR A 164 31.29 -15.63 -19.27
N GLY A 165 30.84 -15.09 -20.41
CA GLY A 165 30.34 -15.88 -21.55
C GLY A 165 29.03 -16.62 -21.26
N LEU A 166 28.33 -16.27 -20.17
CA LEU A 166 27.11 -16.97 -19.75
C LEU A 166 25.92 -16.64 -20.64
N LYS A 167 25.85 -15.41 -21.18
CA LYS A 167 24.70 -14.88 -21.94
C LYS A 167 25.12 -13.84 -22.95
N THR A 168 24.32 -13.71 -24.00
CA THR A 168 24.42 -12.57 -24.92
C THR A 168 24.13 -11.24 -24.19
N PRO A 169 24.70 -10.11 -24.64
CA PRO A 169 24.49 -8.80 -24.01
C PRO A 169 23.02 -8.42 -23.83
N ALA A 170 22.20 -8.60 -24.86
CA ALA A 170 20.76 -8.31 -24.79
C ALA A 170 20.04 -9.17 -23.74
N ARG A 171 20.37 -10.47 -23.66
CA ARG A 171 19.75 -11.37 -22.67
C ARG A 171 20.20 -11.05 -21.25
N ALA A 172 21.49 -10.78 -21.06
CA ALA A 172 22.05 -10.40 -19.77
C ALA A 172 21.38 -9.14 -19.21
N LEU A 173 21.19 -8.12 -20.07
CA LEU A 173 20.49 -6.90 -19.68
C LEU A 173 19.03 -7.17 -19.32
N ALA A 174 18.29 -7.88 -20.17
CA ALA A 174 16.88 -8.18 -19.93
C ALA A 174 16.66 -8.94 -18.63
N ASP A 175 17.43 -10.01 -18.37
CA ASP A 175 17.37 -10.78 -17.13
C ASP A 175 17.65 -9.93 -15.89
N THR A 176 18.65 -9.07 -15.98
CA THR A 176 19.06 -8.20 -14.88
C THR A 176 17.99 -7.14 -14.60
N ILE A 177 17.40 -6.53 -15.65
CA ILE A 177 16.27 -5.60 -15.52
C ILE A 177 15.08 -6.28 -14.85
N TYR A 178 14.70 -7.48 -15.28
CA TYR A 178 13.58 -8.20 -14.64
C TYR A 178 13.88 -8.54 -13.19
N LYS A 179 15.09 -9.00 -12.88
CA LYS A 179 15.52 -9.29 -11.49
C LYS A 179 15.39 -8.07 -10.59
N TRP A 180 15.89 -6.91 -11.02
CA TRP A 180 15.83 -5.69 -10.22
C TRP A 180 14.42 -5.11 -10.18
N ARG A 181 13.62 -5.23 -11.25
CA ARG A 181 12.21 -4.83 -11.24
C ARG A 181 11.39 -5.66 -10.26
N ASP A 182 11.69 -6.95 -10.19
CA ASP A 182 11.03 -7.93 -9.31
C ASP A 182 11.29 -7.66 -7.84
N GLN A 183 12.48 -7.16 -7.52
CA GLN A 183 12.83 -6.68 -6.18
C GLN A 183 12.17 -5.32 -5.91
N GLY A 184 12.11 -4.44 -6.91
CA GLY A 184 11.74 -3.05 -6.78
C GLY A 184 12.94 -2.19 -6.39
N ILE A 185 12.82 -0.87 -6.55
CA ILE A 185 13.86 0.05 -6.11
C ILE A 185 13.84 0.07 -4.58
N GLN A 186 14.87 -0.48 -3.96
CA GLN A 186 14.93 -0.65 -2.51
C GLN A 186 15.23 0.69 -1.84
N THR A 187 14.40 1.06 -0.86
CA THR A 187 14.71 2.15 0.06
C THR A 187 15.87 1.75 0.97
N VAL A 188 16.34 2.68 1.80
CA VAL A 188 17.32 2.39 2.85
C VAL A 188 16.71 1.60 4.03
N LEU A 189 15.39 1.41 4.03
CA LEU A 189 14.68 0.76 5.13
C LEU A 189 14.70 -0.76 5.01
N THR A 190 14.96 -1.39 6.14
CA THR A 190 14.83 -2.83 6.35
C THR A 190 13.95 -3.05 7.57
N ASP A 191 12.94 -3.91 7.46
CA ASP A 191 12.11 -4.25 8.62
C ASP A 191 12.84 -5.14 9.63
N LYS A 192 12.23 -5.34 10.81
CA LYS A 192 12.78 -6.22 11.86
C LYS A 192 12.93 -7.68 11.41
N GLY A 193 12.22 -8.10 10.36
CA GLY A 193 12.33 -9.40 9.74
C GLY A 193 13.42 -9.47 8.66
N THR A 194 14.27 -8.45 8.54
CA THR A 194 15.35 -8.32 7.56
C THR A 194 14.90 -8.17 6.10
N HIS A 195 13.62 -7.86 5.87
CA HIS A 195 13.12 -7.60 4.52
C HIS A 195 13.35 -6.13 4.15
N ALA A 196 14.03 -5.91 3.03
CA ALA A 196 14.18 -4.59 2.45
C ALA A 196 12.84 -4.11 1.86
N TRP A 197 12.55 -2.82 2.03
CA TRP A 197 11.34 -2.21 1.51
C TRP A 197 11.57 -1.62 0.12
N SER A 198 10.80 -2.07 -0.87
CA SER A 198 10.63 -1.32 -2.14
C SER A 198 9.88 -0.01 -1.90
N LEU A 199 10.14 1.02 -2.73
CA LEU A 199 9.39 2.29 -2.72
C LEU A 199 7.88 2.09 -2.75
N GLU A 200 7.36 1.27 -3.69
CA GLU A 200 5.92 1.05 -3.87
C GLU A 200 5.31 0.46 -2.58
N SER A 201 5.90 -0.62 -2.06
CA SER A 201 5.35 -1.34 -0.90
C SER A 201 5.33 -0.47 0.34
N TYR A 202 6.38 0.33 0.57
CA TYR A 202 6.45 1.23 1.71
C TYR A 202 5.41 2.35 1.59
N ALA A 203 5.32 3.00 0.44
CA ALA A 203 4.36 4.08 0.21
C ALA A 203 2.92 3.59 0.43
N ARG A 204 2.56 2.43 -0.14
CA ARG A 204 1.24 1.82 0.07
C ARG A 204 0.94 1.52 1.53
N MET A 205 1.94 1.02 2.27
CA MET A 205 1.83 0.72 3.68
C MET A 205 1.55 2.00 4.47
N VAL A 206 2.36 3.05 4.29
CA VAL A 206 2.17 4.34 4.98
C VAL A 206 0.78 4.90 4.70
N ILE A 207 0.41 5.06 3.42
CA ILE A 207 -0.86 5.65 3.01
C ILE A 207 -2.05 4.88 3.59
N THR A 208 -2.04 3.55 3.50
CA THR A 208 -3.15 2.72 4.00
C THR A 208 -3.32 2.87 5.51
N ASN A 209 -2.21 2.84 6.24
CA ASN A 209 -2.22 2.85 7.69
C ASN A 209 -2.53 4.23 8.27
N THR A 210 -1.88 5.28 7.77
CA THR A 210 -2.09 6.64 8.30
C THR A 210 -3.50 7.13 8.00
N SER A 211 -4.04 6.88 6.81
CA SER A 211 -5.42 7.27 6.48
C SER A 211 -6.45 6.45 7.25
N GLY A 212 -6.25 5.13 7.37
CA GLY A 212 -7.13 4.27 8.19
C GLY A 212 -7.19 4.75 9.64
N ARG A 213 -6.03 5.06 10.23
CA ARG A 213 -5.93 5.62 11.59
C ARG A 213 -6.59 6.99 11.71
N ALA A 214 -6.37 7.89 10.75
CA ALA A 214 -6.99 9.22 10.77
C ALA A 214 -8.52 9.14 10.77
N PHE A 215 -9.08 8.30 9.89
CA PHE A 215 -10.53 8.16 9.81
C PHE A 215 -11.14 7.48 11.03
N GLN A 216 -10.42 6.55 11.67
CA GLN A 216 -10.87 6.02 12.96
C GLN A 216 -10.74 7.05 14.07
N ALA A 217 -9.64 7.81 14.12
CA ALA A 217 -9.42 8.83 15.14
C ALA A 217 -10.47 9.94 15.08
N VAL A 218 -10.94 10.32 13.89
CA VAL A 218 -12.07 11.26 13.75
C VAL A 218 -13.37 10.69 14.33
N ARG A 219 -13.63 9.39 14.16
CA ARG A 219 -14.81 8.75 14.78
C ARG A 219 -14.67 8.67 16.30
N ASP A 220 -13.46 8.37 16.77
CA ASP A 220 -13.14 8.30 18.19
C ASP A 220 -13.30 9.70 18.83
N GLN A 221 -12.82 10.76 18.17
CA GLN A 221 -13.04 12.15 18.62
C GLN A 221 -14.53 12.50 18.69
N ALA A 222 -15.31 12.12 17.68
CA ALA A 222 -16.76 12.34 17.71
C ALA A 222 -17.41 11.59 18.88
N ALA A 223 -17.02 10.35 19.15
CA ALA A 223 -17.52 9.60 20.30
C ALA A 223 -17.13 10.28 21.63
N ASP A 224 -15.88 10.72 21.75
CA ASP A 224 -15.36 11.41 22.94
C ASP A 224 -16.12 12.73 23.23
N ASP A 225 -16.43 13.53 22.20
CA ASP A 225 -17.22 14.76 22.33
C ASP A 225 -18.63 14.50 22.90
N TYR A 226 -19.20 13.33 22.59
CA TYR A 226 -20.48 12.86 23.13
C TYR A 226 -20.34 12.13 24.47
N GLY A 227 -19.13 11.93 24.98
CA GLY A 227 -18.84 11.17 26.19
C GLY A 227 -19.06 9.66 26.05
N ILE A 228 -18.86 9.12 24.83
CA ILE A 228 -19.11 7.73 24.49
C ILE A 228 -17.77 6.98 24.40
N ASP A 229 -17.60 5.96 25.24
CA ASP A 229 -16.46 5.04 25.24
C ASP A 229 -16.83 3.60 24.85
N THR A 230 -18.03 3.44 24.32
CA THR A 230 -18.63 2.19 23.88
C THR A 230 -18.84 2.25 22.38
N PHE A 231 -18.59 1.14 21.70
CA PHE A 231 -18.56 1.08 20.25
C PHE A 231 -19.14 -0.22 19.75
N VAL A 232 -19.51 -0.24 18.47
CA VAL A 232 -19.75 -1.47 17.72
C VAL A 232 -18.69 -1.61 16.65
N MET A 233 -18.10 -2.80 16.55
CA MET A 233 -17.02 -3.09 15.60
C MET A 233 -17.60 -3.70 14.31
N SER A 234 -17.10 -3.26 13.16
CA SER A 234 -17.42 -3.87 11.86
C SER A 234 -17.09 -5.37 11.86
N SER A 235 -17.77 -6.15 11.02
CA SER A 235 -17.51 -7.59 10.81
C SER A 235 -17.21 -7.92 9.35
N HIS A 236 -16.32 -8.88 9.10
CA HIS A 236 -16.11 -9.43 7.77
C HIS A 236 -15.60 -10.89 7.83
N PRO A 237 -15.81 -11.69 6.77
CA PRO A 237 -15.53 -13.12 6.81
C PRO A 237 -14.04 -13.49 6.90
N ALA A 238 -13.10 -12.55 6.74
CA ALA A 238 -11.66 -12.82 6.72
C ALA A 238 -10.91 -11.90 7.70
N SER A 239 -10.65 -12.37 8.93
CA SER A 239 -10.12 -11.56 10.02
C SER A 239 -8.86 -12.16 10.63
N ARG A 240 -7.97 -11.31 11.18
CA ARG A 240 -6.80 -11.79 11.92
C ARG A 240 -7.18 -12.28 13.32
N ALA A 241 -6.31 -13.08 13.92
CA ALA A 241 -6.53 -13.66 15.25
C ALA A 241 -6.92 -12.64 16.33
N ALA A 242 -6.29 -11.46 16.36
CA ALA A 242 -6.62 -10.43 17.35
C ALA A 242 -8.04 -9.84 17.21
N CYS A 243 -8.56 -9.77 15.98
CA CYS A 243 -9.86 -9.14 15.70
C CYS A 243 -11.00 -10.14 15.58
N ALA A 244 -10.71 -11.38 15.17
CA ALA A 244 -11.73 -12.39 14.86
C ALA A 244 -12.72 -12.67 16.01
N PRO A 245 -12.30 -12.69 17.29
CA PRO A 245 -13.22 -12.94 18.41
C PRO A 245 -14.16 -11.76 18.75
N ILE A 246 -13.80 -10.53 18.37
CA ILE A 246 -14.52 -9.31 18.78
C ILE A 246 -15.17 -8.55 17.62
N GLN A 247 -14.84 -8.89 16.38
CA GLN A 247 -15.48 -8.26 15.22
C GLN A 247 -16.99 -8.48 15.26
N GLY A 248 -17.75 -7.50 14.80
CA GLY A 248 -19.21 -7.57 14.85
C GLY A 248 -19.79 -7.42 16.26
N THR A 249 -19.00 -7.34 17.33
CA THR A 249 -19.52 -7.22 18.69
C THR A 249 -19.42 -5.78 19.23
N THR A 250 -20.02 -5.56 20.39
CA THR A 250 -19.89 -4.36 21.19
C THR A 250 -18.55 -4.37 21.95
N VAL A 251 -17.79 -3.29 21.80
CA VAL A 251 -16.43 -3.14 22.34
C VAL A 251 -16.29 -1.81 23.08
N THR A 252 -15.28 -1.69 23.94
CA THR A 252 -15.00 -0.44 24.67
C THR A 252 -13.52 -0.06 24.60
N THR A 253 -13.25 1.24 24.65
CA THR A 253 -11.91 1.80 24.85
C THR A 253 -11.50 1.87 26.32
N ARG A 254 -12.32 1.37 27.26
CA ARG A 254 -11.92 1.16 28.66
C ARG A 254 -10.94 -0.01 28.76
N TYR A 255 -10.05 0.03 29.75
CA TYR A 255 -9.13 -1.08 30.06
C TYR A 255 -9.84 -2.34 30.55
N GLN A 256 -11.01 -2.20 31.17
CA GLN A 256 -11.79 -3.33 31.68
C GLN A 256 -13.09 -3.47 30.89
N SER A 257 -13.40 -4.70 30.51
CA SER A 257 -14.71 -5.06 29.96
C SER A 257 -15.80 -4.88 31.02
N PHE A 258 -17.02 -4.58 30.59
CA PHE A 258 -18.13 -4.39 31.52
C PHE A 258 -19.48 -4.77 30.89
N ARG A 259 -20.49 -4.93 31.74
CA ARG A 259 -21.89 -5.08 31.32
C ARG A 259 -22.62 -3.76 31.54
N SER A 260 -23.32 -3.27 30.53
CA SER A 260 -24.11 -2.04 30.62
C SER A 260 -25.26 -2.20 31.59
N ASP A 261 -25.38 -1.32 32.58
CA ASP A 261 -26.51 -1.31 33.51
C ASP A 261 -27.83 -0.86 32.84
N VAL A 262 -27.73 -0.18 31.69
CA VAL A 262 -28.89 0.34 30.94
C VAL A 262 -29.48 -0.72 30.03
N SER A 263 -28.64 -1.45 29.28
CA SER A 263 -29.07 -2.39 28.24
C SER A 263 -28.79 -3.85 28.57
N GLY A 264 -27.95 -4.13 29.58
CA GLY A 264 -27.48 -5.48 29.89
C GLY A 264 -26.47 -6.04 28.87
N GLU A 265 -26.06 -5.28 27.86
CA GLU A 265 -25.10 -5.70 26.84
C GLU A 265 -23.67 -5.79 27.41
N TRP A 266 -22.87 -6.74 26.91
CA TRP A 266 -21.46 -6.88 27.25
C TRP A 266 -20.60 -6.04 26.31
N PHE A 267 -19.63 -5.30 26.85
CA PHE A 267 -18.66 -4.53 26.09
C PHE A 267 -17.26 -5.04 26.35
N GLU A 268 -16.65 -5.63 25.32
CA GLU A 268 -15.30 -6.21 25.43
C GLU A 268 -14.22 -5.12 25.33
N SER A 269 -13.25 -5.12 26.23
CA SER A 269 -12.12 -4.20 26.16
C SER A 269 -11.25 -4.50 24.96
N LEU A 270 -11.01 -3.47 24.13
CA LEU A 270 -10.08 -3.59 23.00
C LEU A 270 -8.66 -3.94 23.46
N TYR A 271 -8.27 -3.60 24.70
CA TYR A 271 -6.92 -3.87 25.22
C TYR A 271 -6.66 -5.36 25.45
N HIS A 272 -7.68 -6.17 25.76
CA HIS A 272 -7.55 -7.63 25.80
C HIS A 272 -7.21 -8.24 24.44
N HIS A 273 -7.38 -7.46 23.37
CA HIS A 273 -7.10 -7.83 21.99
C HIS A 273 -5.91 -7.06 21.39
N GLY A 274 -5.02 -6.52 22.24
CA GLY A 274 -3.78 -5.86 21.82
C GLY A 274 -3.98 -4.50 21.15
N TYR A 275 -5.04 -3.78 21.50
CA TYR A 275 -5.23 -2.40 21.03
C TYR A 275 -4.03 -1.53 21.37
N GLY A 276 -3.54 -0.77 20.39
CA GLY A 276 -2.30 0.01 20.48
C GLY A 276 -1.07 -0.72 19.93
N GLU A 277 -1.10 -2.04 19.79
CA GLU A 277 0.00 -2.82 19.25
C GLU A 277 -0.12 -3.01 17.73
N PRO A 278 1.01 -3.08 16.98
CA PRO A 278 0.96 -3.30 15.52
C PRO A 278 0.20 -4.57 15.13
N GLY A 279 0.37 -5.66 15.89
CA GLY A 279 -0.27 -6.95 15.63
C GLY A 279 -1.69 -7.09 16.22
N GLY A 280 -2.06 -6.27 17.20
CA GLY A 280 -3.35 -6.33 17.89
C GLY A 280 -4.43 -5.48 17.22
N THR A 281 -5.67 -5.53 17.72
CA THR A 281 -6.85 -4.92 17.09
C THR A 281 -6.65 -3.45 16.74
N PHE A 282 -7.18 -3.01 15.59
CA PHE A 282 -6.90 -1.69 14.97
C PHE A 282 -5.40 -1.36 14.70
N GLY A 283 -4.48 -2.31 14.85
CA GLY A 283 -3.09 -2.21 14.41
C GLY A 283 -2.86 -2.18 12.88
N ILE A 284 -1.62 -2.45 12.46
CA ILE A 284 -1.16 -2.25 11.07
C ILE A 284 -1.96 -3.10 10.08
N ASN A 285 -2.32 -2.50 8.95
CA ASN A 285 -3.12 -3.08 7.85
C ASN A 285 -4.52 -3.56 8.25
N CYS A 286 -4.99 -3.26 9.47
CA CYS A 286 -6.35 -3.56 9.89
C CYS A 286 -7.35 -2.72 9.09
N ARG A 287 -8.43 -3.34 8.62
CA ARG A 287 -9.51 -2.67 7.89
C ARG A 287 -10.81 -2.56 8.68
N HIS A 288 -10.83 -3.06 9.91
CA HIS A 288 -11.98 -2.89 10.78
C HIS A 288 -12.17 -1.43 11.14
N GLN A 289 -13.43 -1.07 11.30
CA GLN A 289 -13.90 0.22 11.76
C GLN A 289 -14.72 0.00 13.03
N LYS A 290 -14.76 1.00 13.90
CA LYS A 290 -15.71 1.04 15.01
C LYS A 290 -16.45 2.36 15.00
N TRP A 291 -17.71 2.32 15.41
CA TRP A 291 -18.60 3.47 15.51
C TRP A 291 -19.12 3.58 16.94
N GLY A 292 -19.26 4.80 17.47
CA GLY A 292 -19.79 5.01 18.82
C GLY A 292 -21.16 4.35 19.01
N TYR A 293 -21.38 3.71 20.14
CA TYR A 293 -22.57 2.89 20.41
C TYR A 293 -23.17 3.29 21.74
N VAL A 294 -24.38 3.82 21.72
CA VAL A 294 -25.14 4.25 22.89
C VAL A 294 -25.98 3.08 23.40
N PRO A 295 -25.65 2.50 24.57
CA PRO A 295 -26.39 1.37 25.11
C PRO A 295 -27.87 1.72 25.33
N GLY A 296 -28.77 0.87 24.83
CA GLY A 296 -30.22 1.05 24.95
C GLY A 296 -30.86 1.94 23.87
N ALA A 297 -30.06 2.68 23.09
CA ALA A 297 -30.54 3.45 21.94
C ALA A 297 -30.13 2.83 20.60
N ASN A 298 -28.91 2.28 20.53
CA ASN A 298 -28.43 1.57 19.35
C ASN A 298 -28.78 0.08 19.37
N THR A 299 -28.74 -0.54 18.20
CA THR A 299 -28.83 -1.99 18.02
C THR A 299 -27.66 -2.47 17.16
N ASN A 300 -27.09 -3.62 17.52
CA ASN A 300 -26.04 -4.23 16.73
C ASN A 300 -26.64 -5.03 15.55
N SER A 301 -26.27 -4.65 14.34
CA SER A 301 -26.73 -5.27 13.08
C SER A 301 -25.63 -6.03 12.34
N PHE A 302 -24.41 -6.11 12.90
CA PHE A 302 -23.30 -6.80 12.25
C PHE A 302 -23.43 -8.31 12.34
N THR A 303 -23.12 -8.97 11.23
CA THR A 303 -23.06 -10.43 11.16
C THR A 303 -21.89 -10.95 12.00
N GLN A 304 -22.17 -11.93 12.86
CA GLN A 304 -21.12 -12.63 13.57
C GLN A 304 -20.53 -13.71 12.68
N PHE A 305 -19.20 -13.82 12.70
CA PHE A 305 -18.48 -14.89 12.02
C PHE A 305 -17.81 -15.76 13.06
N ASP A 306 -17.76 -17.06 12.81
CA ASP A 306 -16.94 -17.96 13.62
C ASP A 306 -15.47 -17.50 13.60
N PRO A 307 -14.82 -17.30 14.76
CA PRO A 307 -13.46 -16.77 14.80
C PRO A 307 -12.44 -17.66 14.09
N GLU A 308 -12.53 -18.98 14.23
CA GLU A 308 -11.58 -19.92 13.61
C GLU A 308 -11.73 -19.90 12.09
N GLN A 309 -12.98 -19.92 11.60
CA GLN A 309 -13.28 -19.79 10.18
C GLN A 309 -12.80 -18.44 9.63
N ALA A 310 -13.02 -17.34 10.35
CA ALA A 310 -12.58 -16.01 9.91
C ALA A 310 -11.06 -15.91 9.78
N ILE A 311 -10.30 -16.56 10.68
CA ILE A 311 -8.84 -16.65 10.62
C ILE A 311 -8.39 -17.49 9.42
N ALA A 312 -9.01 -18.65 9.21
CA ALA A 312 -8.72 -19.52 8.06
C ALA A 312 -8.98 -18.79 6.74
N ASN A 313 -10.12 -18.10 6.64
CA ASN A 313 -10.48 -17.26 5.49
C ASN A 313 -9.48 -16.13 5.26
N GLY A 314 -8.94 -15.53 6.33
CA GLY A 314 -7.85 -14.56 6.27
C GLY A 314 -6.63 -15.10 5.52
N ASN A 315 -6.21 -16.34 5.80
CA ASN A 315 -5.08 -16.97 5.12
C ASN A 315 -5.35 -17.18 3.62
N VAL A 316 -6.55 -17.65 3.26
CA VAL A 316 -6.95 -17.81 1.85
C VAL A 316 -7.01 -16.44 1.14
N GLN A 317 -7.54 -15.41 1.80
CA GLN A 317 -7.56 -14.06 1.25
C GLN A 317 -6.14 -13.54 0.98
N GLN A 318 -5.16 -13.87 1.82
CA GLN A 318 -3.75 -13.51 1.56
C GLN A 318 -3.19 -14.21 0.32
N GLN A 319 -3.60 -15.45 0.02
CA GLN A 319 -3.25 -16.13 -1.23
C GLN A 319 -3.83 -15.37 -2.43
N GLN A 320 -5.08 -14.91 -2.34
CA GLN A 320 -5.68 -14.05 -3.37
C GLN A 320 -4.84 -12.78 -3.59
N ARG A 321 -4.47 -12.08 -2.51
CA ARG A 321 -3.64 -10.86 -2.61
C ARG A 321 -2.25 -11.16 -3.21
N ALA A 322 -1.68 -12.32 -2.93
CA ALA A 322 -0.41 -12.74 -3.53
C ALA A 322 -0.52 -12.95 -5.05
N LEU A 323 -1.59 -13.61 -5.52
CA LEU A 323 -1.86 -13.78 -6.96
C LEU A 323 -2.05 -12.44 -7.66
N GLU A 324 -2.81 -11.52 -7.07
CA GLU A 324 -3.02 -10.17 -7.64
C GLU A 324 -1.71 -9.38 -7.75
N ARG A 325 -0.85 -9.43 -6.72
CA ARG A 325 0.48 -8.82 -6.76
C ARG A 325 1.34 -9.42 -7.87
N ARG A 326 1.32 -10.75 -8.03
CA ARG A 326 2.02 -11.44 -9.13
C ARG A 326 1.52 -11.00 -10.50
N VAL A 327 0.20 -10.91 -10.70
CA VAL A 327 -0.38 -10.43 -11.97
C VAL A 327 0.10 -9.01 -12.28
N ARG A 328 0.07 -8.10 -11.31
CA ARG A 328 0.56 -6.72 -11.49
C ARG A 328 2.05 -6.71 -11.86
N LYS A 329 2.86 -7.46 -11.12
CA LYS A 329 4.29 -7.64 -11.34
C LYS A 329 4.59 -8.14 -12.76
N TYR A 330 3.92 -9.19 -13.22
CA TYR A 330 4.16 -9.73 -14.56
C TYR A 330 3.67 -8.81 -15.67
N LYS A 331 2.60 -8.04 -15.46
CA LYS A 331 2.21 -6.99 -16.42
C LYS A 331 3.27 -5.89 -16.53
N ALA A 332 3.86 -5.48 -15.41
CA ALA A 332 4.97 -4.54 -15.40
C ALA A 332 6.19 -5.09 -16.17
N ASN A 333 6.55 -6.35 -15.95
CA ASN A 333 7.65 -7.00 -16.67
C ASN A 333 7.36 -7.21 -18.15
N ALA A 334 6.12 -7.56 -18.53
CA ALA A 334 5.71 -7.65 -19.93
C ALA A 334 5.85 -6.31 -20.66
N ALA A 335 5.58 -5.19 -19.99
CA ALA A 335 5.80 -3.85 -20.54
C ALA A 335 7.28 -3.53 -20.73
N LEU A 336 8.16 -3.95 -19.79
CA LEU A 336 9.62 -3.80 -19.95
C LEU A 336 10.16 -4.71 -21.06
N ALA A 337 9.66 -5.94 -21.17
CA ALA A 337 10.02 -6.87 -22.24
C ALA A 337 9.71 -6.29 -23.63
N ASN A 338 8.51 -5.74 -23.78
CA ASN A 338 8.11 -5.05 -25.01
C ASN A 338 9.04 -3.86 -25.32
N LYS A 339 9.45 -3.09 -24.29
CA LYS A 339 10.36 -1.95 -24.47
C LYS A 339 11.76 -2.37 -24.90
N MET A 340 12.25 -3.50 -24.42
CA MET A 340 13.53 -4.09 -24.80
C MET A 340 13.47 -4.92 -26.09
N GLN A 341 12.29 -5.06 -26.71
CA GLN A 341 12.05 -5.95 -27.86
C GLN A 341 12.44 -7.42 -27.56
N ASP A 342 12.22 -7.86 -26.32
CA ASP A 342 12.44 -9.24 -25.86
C ASP A 342 11.17 -10.08 -26.07
N ASP A 343 10.97 -10.60 -27.28
CA ASP A 343 9.79 -11.41 -27.64
C ASP A 343 9.61 -12.64 -26.73
N GLN A 344 10.72 -13.28 -26.34
CA GLN A 344 10.70 -14.43 -25.43
C GLN A 344 10.21 -14.02 -24.04
N GLY A 345 10.73 -12.91 -23.50
CA GLY A 345 10.25 -12.33 -22.25
C GLY A 345 8.79 -11.92 -22.32
N GLN A 346 8.35 -11.32 -23.43
CA GLN A 346 6.96 -10.92 -23.63
C GLN A 346 6.02 -12.13 -23.59
N GLN A 347 6.32 -13.19 -24.34
CA GLN A 347 5.54 -14.43 -24.33
C GLN A 347 5.52 -15.08 -22.94
N HIS A 348 6.68 -15.14 -22.27
CA HIS A 348 6.83 -15.70 -20.93
C HIS A 348 5.92 -14.99 -19.91
N TYR A 349 6.00 -13.66 -19.82
CA TYR A 349 5.20 -12.91 -18.85
C TYR A 349 3.72 -12.89 -19.19
N GLN A 350 3.35 -12.87 -20.48
CA GLN A 350 1.94 -13.05 -20.88
C GLN A 350 1.37 -14.39 -20.42
N GLN A 351 2.14 -15.47 -20.52
CA GLN A 351 1.72 -16.78 -20.03
C GLN A 351 1.56 -16.78 -18.50
N LEU A 352 2.50 -16.19 -17.77
CA LEU A 352 2.41 -16.07 -16.30
C LEU A 352 1.20 -15.25 -15.86
N ILE A 353 0.86 -14.16 -16.56
CA ILE A 353 -0.35 -13.38 -16.32
C ILE A 353 -1.59 -14.26 -16.48
N LYS A 354 -1.73 -14.97 -17.61
CA LYS A 354 -2.87 -15.84 -17.89
C LYS A 354 -3.04 -16.92 -16.82
N ASN A 355 -1.93 -17.58 -16.45
CA ASN A 355 -1.92 -18.64 -15.43
C ASN A 355 -2.37 -18.12 -14.05
N ASN A 356 -1.81 -16.99 -13.60
CA ASN A 356 -2.16 -16.42 -12.29
C ASN A 356 -3.59 -15.86 -12.27
N GLN A 357 -4.07 -15.30 -13.38
CA GLN A 357 -5.46 -14.87 -13.49
C GLN A 357 -6.43 -16.07 -13.52
N ALA A 358 -6.04 -17.21 -14.09
CA ALA A 358 -6.83 -18.43 -14.05
C ALA A 358 -6.88 -18.99 -12.62
N ALA A 359 -5.74 -19.06 -11.93
CA ALA A 359 -5.67 -19.43 -10.51
C ALA A 359 -6.51 -18.49 -9.64
N LEU A 360 -6.50 -17.19 -9.91
CA LEU A 360 -7.30 -16.21 -9.18
C LEU A 360 -8.81 -16.43 -9.40
N ARG A 361 -9.24 -16.69 -10.65
CA ARG A 361 -10.64 -17.03 -10.96
C ARG A 361 -11.07 -18.30 -10.24
N GLN A 362 -10.21 -19.32 -10.21
CA GLN A 362 -10.49 -20.58 -9.54
C GLN A 362 -10.59 -20.37 -8.02
N LEU A 363 -9.62 -19.68 -7.41
CA LEU A 363 -9.63 -19.38 -5.97
C LEU A 363 -10.89 -18.63 -5.53
N VAL A 364 -11.32 -17.63 -6.31
CA VAL A 364 -12.55 -16.87 -6.02
C VAL A 364 -13.80 -17.74 -6.24
N LYS A 365 -13.80 -18.62 -7.25
CA LYS A 365 -14.91 -19.56 -7.49
C LYS A 365 -15.07 -20.57 -6.36
N ASP A 366 -13.97 -21.00 -5.75
CA ASP A 366 -13.97 -22.01 -4.70
C ASP A 366 -14.31 -21.46 -3.31
N HIS A 367 -14.41 -20.12 -3.16
CA HIS A 367 -14.61 -19.46 -1.88
C HIS A 367 -15.57 -18.27 -1.99
N ASP A 368 -16.82 -18.46 -1.58
CA ASP A 368 -17.91 -17.47 -1.72
C ASP A 368 -17.66 -16.13 -1.00
N PHE A 369 -16.77 -16.10 0.00
CA PHE A 369 -16.41 -14.87 0.73
C PHE A 369 -15.37 -14.01 0.00
N LEU A 370 -14.81 -14.48 -1.12
CA LEU A 370 -13.87 -13.73 -1.93
C LEU A 370 -14.57 -13.07 -3.11
N ALA A 371 -14.07 -11.89 -3.49
CA ALA A 371 -14.47 -11.19 -4.71
C ALA A 371 -13.24 -10.81 -5.51
N ARG A 372 -13.32 -10.96 -6.85
CA ARG A 372 -12.26 -10.53 -7.76
C ARG A 372 -12.30 -9.03 -7.97
N ASP A 373 -11.19 -8.36 -7.71
CA ASP A 373 -11.06 -6.91 -7.87
C ASP A 373 -10.01 -6.60 -8.94
N TYR A 374 -10.49 -6.31 -10.15
CA TYR A 374 -9.64 -6.00 -11.31
C TYR A 374 -8.77 -4.76 -11.12
N SER A 375 -9.16 -3.83 -10.24
CA SER A 375 -8.36 -2.63 -9.97
C SER A 375 -7.00 -3.00 -9.36
N ARG A 376 -6.93 -4.10 -8.60
CA ARG A 376 -5.71 -4.59 -7.96
C ARG A 376 -4.76 -5.29 -8.92
N GLU A 377 -5.25 -5.73 -10.07
CA GLU A 377 -4.45 -6.35 -11.12
C GLU A 377 -3.93 -5.36 -12.15
N LYS A 378 -4.32 -4.07 -12.11
CA LYS A 378 -3.88 -3.08 -13.08
C LYS A 378 -2.37 -2.85 -12.97
N SER A 379 -1.69 -2.85 -14.12
CA SER A 379 -0.35 -2.27 -14.24
C SER A 379 -0.49 -0.79 -14.55
N PHE A 380 0.22 0.03 -13.80
CA PHE A 380 0.26 1.46 -14.02
C PHE A 380 1.36 1.71 -15.07
N MET A 381 0.93 2.11 -16.26
CA MET A 381 1.78 2.32 -17.43
C MET A 381 1.97 3.80 -17.71
#